data_AF-A0A954BJR8-F1
#
_entry.id   AF-A0A954BJR8-F1
#
_cell.length_a   1.000
_cell.length_b   1.000
_cell.length_c   1.000
_cell.angle_alpha   90.00
_cell.angle_beta   90.00
_cell.angle_gamma   90.00
#
_symmetry.space_group_name_H-M   'P 1'
#
loop_
_entity.id
_entity.type
_entity.pdbx_description
1 polymer ?
#
loop_
_entity_poly.entity_id
_entity_poly.type
_entity_poly.pdbx_seq_one_letter_code
_entity_poly.pdbx_strand_id
1 'polypeptide(L)'
;MKALLLSLFLAFAADVPLEDPALEARAQALMREVRCVACENEPVSQSSAAIAEDMRARIREMIADGASDQEVRDWFESRYGEFVLFRPKGQGFSGFFLWGGPFILLVSGLLIGWLTAKQRRSDAAAPVESEDA
;
A
#
# COMPACT_ATOMS: atom_id res chain seq x y z
N MET A 1 -57.75 -17.37 12.90
CA MET A 1 -56.67 -17.32 11.90
C MET A 1 -55.60 -16.41 12.48
N LYS A 2 -54.59 -17.02 13.11
CA LYS A 2 -53.69 -16.38 14.07
C LYS A 2 -52.60 -15.60 13.34
N ALA A 3 -52.42 -14.36 13.78
CA ALA A 3 -51.35 -13.46 13.40
C ALA A 3 -49.99 -14.15 13.56
N LEU A 4 -49.18 -14.10 12.50
CA LEU A 4 -47.76 -14.46 12.53
C LEU A 4 -46.98 -13.35 11.82
N LEU A 5 -47.01 -12.16 12.41
CA LEU A 5 -46.04 -11.10 12.10
C LEU A 5 -44.78 -11.43 12.91
N LEU A 6 -43.93 -12.27 12.32
CA LEU A 6 -42.61 -12.58 12.86
C LEU A 6 -41.77 -11.29 12.82
N SER A 7 -41.46 -10.78 14.01
CA SER A 7 -40.54 -9.68 14.24
C SER A 7 -39.13 -10.04 13.75
N LEU A 8 -38.67 -9.34 12.71
CA LEU A 8 -37.28 -9.38 12.24
C LEU A 8 -36.45 -8.42 13.11
N PHE A 9 -35.79 -8.93 14.15
CA PHE A 9 -34.76 -8.17 14.86
C PHE A 9 -33.45 -8.26 14.06
N LEU A 10 -33.11 -7.20 13.32
CA LEU A 10 -31.73 -7.01 12.88
C LEU A 10 -30.92 -6.57 14.09
N ALA A 11 -30.08 -7.47 14.62
CA ALA A 11 -29.00 -7.08 15.51
C ALA A 11 -27.92 -6.40 14.68
N PHE A 12 -27.95 -5.08 14.59
CA PHE A 12 -26.85 -4.29 14.06
C PHE A 12 -25.80 -4.17 15.18
N ALA A 13 -24.61 -4.74 14.98
CA ALA A 13 -23.51 -4.50 15.89
C ALA A 13 -23.11 -3.03 15.75
N ALA A 14 -23.42 -2.22 16.77
CA ALA A 14 -23.06 -0.82 16.76
C ALA A 14 -21.58 -0.68 17.15
N ASP A 15 -20.78 -0.09 16.27
CA ASP A 15 -19.45 0.41 16.62
C ASP A 15 -19.58 1.52 17.66
N VAL A 16 -19.28 1.20 18.91
CA VAL A 16 -19.24 2.20 19.98
C VAL A 16 -17.90 2.95 19.89
N PRO A 17 -17.92 4.28 19.67
CA PRO A 17 -16.69 5.09 19.67
C PRO A 17 -16.09 5.20 21.07
N LEU A 18 -14.80 5.51 21.18
CA LEU A 18 -14.18 5.83 22.47
C LEU A 18 -14.78 7.11 23.07
N GLU A 19 -14.79 7.17 24.41
CA GLU A 19 -15.27 8.35 25.16
C GLU A 19 -14.40 9.59 24.90
N ASP A 20 -13.08 9.40 24.79
CA ASP A 20 -12.15 10.48 24.46
C ASP A 20 -12.10 10.71 22.93
N PRO A 21 -12.53 11.88 22.43
CA PRO A 21 -12.51 12.19 21.00
C PRO A 21 -11.11 12.20 20.39
N ALA A 22 -10.06 12.48 21.16
CA ALA A 22 -8.69 12.42 20.67
C ALA A 22 -8.25 10.98 20.44
N LEU A 23 -8.62 10.07 21.34
CA LEU A 23 -8.34 8.64 21.19
C LEU A 23 -9.18 8.01 20.07
N GLU A 24 -10.44 8.39 19.90
CA GLU A 24 -11.25 7.95 18.76
C GLU A 24 -10.67 8.45 17.44
N ALA A 25 -10.22 9.72 17.35
CA ALA A 25 -9.60 10.24 16.15
C ALA A 25 -8.32 9.46 15.77
N ARG A 26 -7.54 9.08 16.78
CA ARG A 26 -6.36 8.21 16.63
C ARG A 26 -6.76 6.80 16.16
N ALA A 27 -7.81 6.21 16.72
CA ALA A 27 -8.36 4.93 16.28
C ALA A 27 -8.79 4.98 14.81
N GLN A 28 -9.54 6.01 14.42
CA GLN A 28 -9.98 6.24 13.04
C GLN A 28 -8.83 6.45 12.06
N ALA A 29 -7.70 7.02 12.50
CA ALA A 29 -6.50 7.13 11.68
C ALA A 29 -5.88 5.74 11.43
N LEU A 30 -5.75 4.93 12.48
CA LEU A 30 -5.23 3.56 12.36
C LEU A 30 -6.15 2.65 11.52
N MET A 31 -7.47 2.75 11.68
CA MET A 31 -8.44 2.00 10.87
C MET A 31 -8.35 2.29 9.37
N ARG A 32 -7.82 3.45 8.97
CA ARG A 32 -7.55 3.80 7.56
C ARG A 32 -6.24 3.19 7.04
N GLU A 33 -5.33 2.84 7.93
CA GLU A 33 -4.04 2.22 7.58
C GLU A 33 -4.12 0.67 7.54
N VAL A 34 -5.14 0.09 8.17
CA VAL A 34 -5.38 -1.35 8.23
C VAL A 34 -6.42 -1.77 7.18
N ARG A 35 -6.08 -2.76 6.35
CA ARG A 35 -6.95 -3.36 5.34
C ARG A 35 -7.88 -4.41 5.94
N CYS A 36 -9.10 -4.52 5.43
CA CYS A 36 -9.96 -5.66 5.74
C CYS A 36 -9.39 -6.93 5.09
N VAL A 37 -9.18 -7.98 5.89
CA VAL A 37 -8.59 -9.25 5.44
C VAL A 37 -9.52 -10.10 4.58
N ALA A 38 -10.83 -9.85 4.63
CA ALA A 38 -11.84 -10.57 3.86
C ALA A 38 -12.40 -9.76 2.68
N CYS A 39 -11.87 -8.56 2.44
CA CYS A 39 -12.44 -7.60 1.50
C CYS A 39 -11.43 -7.19 0.41
N GLU A 40 -11.92 -6.67 -0.71
CA GLU A 40 -11.07 -6.27 -1.83
C GLU A 40 -10.38 -4.92 -1.57
N ASN A 41 -9.18 -4.96 -0.97
CA ASN A 41 -8.26 -3.81 -0.87
C ASN A 41 -8.88 -2.53 -0.24
N GLU A 42 -9.81 -2.67 0.68
CA GLU A 42 -10.45 -1.56 1.38
C GLU A 42 -9.96 -1.44 2.84
N PRO A 43 -9.94 -0.21 3.40
CA PRO A 43 -9.63 -0.03 4.82
C PRO A 43 -10.75 -0.58 5.71
N VAL A 44 -10.39 -1.07 6.90
CA VAL A 44 -11.37 -1.54 7.88
C VAL A 44 -12.31 -0.42 8.34
N SER A 45 -11.91 0.85 8.20
CA SER A 45 -12.78 2.01 8.50
C SER A 45 -13.99 2.15 7.58
N GLN A 46 -13.96 1.56 6.37
CA GLN A 46 -15.02 1.71 5.35
C GLN A 46 -15.74 0.40 5.04
N SER A 47 -15.18 -0.73 5.48
CA SER A 47 -15.74 -2.04 5.19
C SER A 47 -16.96 -2.36 6.06
N SER A 48 -17.97 -2.98 5.45
CA SER A 48 -19.17 -3.48 6.12
C SER A 48 -19.11 -4.98 6.45
N ALA A 49 -17.94 -5.61 6.27
CA ALA A 49 -17.76 -7.01 6.63
C ALA A 49 -17.78 -7.19 8.16
N ALA A 50 -18.36 -8.30 8.64
CA ALA A 50 -18.38 -8.63 10.06
C ALA A 50 -16.96 -8.68 10.67
N ILE A 51 -15.97 -9.17 9.91
CA ILE A 51 -14.57 -9.17 10.37
C ILE A 51 -14.01 -7.74 10.54
N ALA A 52 -14.47 -6.78 9.74
CA ALA A 52 -14.01 -5.40 9.86
C ALA A 52 -14.57 -4.73 11.12
N GLU A 53 -15.77 -5.11 11.56
CA GLU A 53 -16.32 -4.70 12.88
C GLU A 53 -15.42 -5.20 14.00
N ASP A 54 -15.07 -6.49 13.99
CA ASP A 54 -14.18 -7.08 15.00
C ASP A 54 -12.80 -6.42 15.01
N MET A 55 -12.24 -6.12 13.84
CA MET A 55 -10.96 -5.43 13.71
C MET A 55 -11.04 -4.00 14.25
N ARG A 56 -12.12 -3.26 13.97
CA ARG A 56 -12.33 -1.91 14.49
C ARG A 56 -12.50 -1.91 16.00
N ALA A 57 -13.29 -2.83 16.54
CA ALA A 57 -13.44 -3.03 17.98
C ALA A 57 -12.08 -3.30 18.64
N ARG A 58 -11.28 -4.17 18.03
CA ARG A 58 -9.95 -4.51 18.57
C ARG A 58 -8.98 -3.32 18.55
N ILE A 59 -8.99 -2.50 17.50
CA ILE A 59 -8.17 -1.27 17.45
C ILE A 59 -8.55 -0.34 18.61
N ARG A 60 -9.85 -0.14 18.85
CA ARG A 60 -10.33 0.72 19.93
C ARG A 60 -9.94 0.18 21.30
N GLU A 61 -10.11 -1.11 21.53
CA GLU A 61 -9.72 -1.80 22.77
C GLU A 61 -8.23 -1.57 23.07
N MET A 62 -7.34 -1.80 22.09
CA MET A 62 -5.90 -1.58 22.28
C MET A 62 -5.55 -0.12 22.58
N ILE A 63 -6.24 0.84 21.96
CA ILE A 63 -6.01 2.27 22.23
C ILE A 63 -6.51 2.66 23.62
N ALA A 64 -7.65 2.12 24.04
CA ALA A 64 -8.18 2.29 25.39
C ALA A 64 -7.24 1.70 26.44
N ASP A 65 -6.59 0.58 26.13
CA ASP A 65 -5.56 -0.07 26.96
C ASP A 65 -4.21 0.69 26.96
N GLY A 66 -4.10 1.80 26.21
CA GLY A 66 -2.91 2.65 26.17
C GLY A 66 -1.82 2.18 25.21
N ALA A 67 -2.09 1.23 24.31
CA ALA A 67 -1.14 0.79 23.30
C ALA A 67 -0.78 1.93 22.36
N SER A 68 0.47 1.95 21.88
CA SER A 68 0.99 2.86 20.86
C SER A 68 0.55 2.44 19.45
N ASP A 69 0.66 3.37 18.48
CA ASP A 69 0.28 3.08 17.09
C ASP A 69 1.10 1.94 16.50
N GLN A 70 2.37 1.86 16.91
CA GLN A 70 3.26 0.82 16.43
C GLN A 70 2.85 -0.55 16.99
N GLU A 71 2.50 -0.63 18.27
CA GLU A 71 2.03 -1.88 18.87
C GLU A 71 0.73 -2.36 18.23
N VAL A 72 -0.19 -1.46 17.89
CA VAL A 72 -1.41 -1.81 17.14
C VAL A 72 -1.05 -2.38 15.76
N ARG A 73 -0.19 -1.69 14.99
CA ARG A 73 0.26 -2.18 13.67
C ARG A 73 0.93 -3.54 13.77
N ASP A 74 1.82 -3.71 14.74
CA ASP A 74 2.57 -4.94 14.98
C ASP A 74 1.65 -6.10 15.33
N TRP A 75 0.64 -5.86 16.16
CA TRP A 75 -0.36 -6.86 16.51
C TRP A 75 -1.13 -7.34 15.29
N PHE A 76 -1.63 -6.42 14.45
CA PHE A 76 -2.37 -6.79 13.24
C PHE A 76 -1.48 -7.53 12.25
N GLU A 77 -0.24 -7.06 12.02
CA GLU A 77 0.72 -7.72 11.14
C GLU A 77 1.07 -9.13 11.63
N SER A 78 1.30 -9.30 12.94
CA SER A 78 1.64 -10.62 13.51
C SER A 78 0.54 -11.66 13.31
N ARG A 79 -0.72 -11.22 13.22
CA ARG A 79 -1.90 -12.08 13.15
C ARG A 79 -2.43 -12.29 11.73
N TYR A 80 -2.28 -11.29 10.87
CA TYR A 80 -2.86 -11.29 9.52
C TYR A 80 -1.82 -11.15 8.40
N GLY A 81 -0.54 -10.96 8.73
CA GLY A 81 0.59 -10.83 7.80
C GLY A 81 0.89 -9.38 7.38
N GLU A 82 1.97 -9.18 6.62
CA GLU A 82 2.45 -7.84 6.24
C GLU A 82 1.45 -7.05 5.38
N PHE A 83 0.62 -7.76 4.59
CA PHE A 83 -0.32 -7.15 3.66
C PHE A 83 -1.54 -6.52 4.33
N VAL A 84 -1.75 -6.77 5.63
CA VAL A 84 -2.84 -6.15 6.38
C VAL A 84 -2.63 -4.64 6.52
N LEU A 85 -1.39 -4.16 6.45
CA LEU A 85 -1.09 -2.74 6.51
C LEU A 85 -0.97 -2.16 5.10
N PHE A 86 -1.54 -0.98 4.85
CA PHE A 86 -1.34 -0.28 3.59
C PHE A 86 0.12 0.13 3.36
N ARG A 87 0.87 0.39 4.44
CA ARG A 87 2.31 0.64 4.38
C ARG A 87 3.09 -0.48 5.06
N PRO A 88 3.77 -1.36 4.32
CA PRO A 88 4.75 -2.28 4.89
C PRO A 88 5.93 -1.53 5.53
N LYS A 89 6.48 -2.09 6.62
CA LYS A 89 7.54 -1.49 7.47
C LYS A 89 8.89 -1.24 6.77
N GLY A 90 9.12 -1.81 5.58
CA GLY A 90 10.45 -1.90 4.96
C GLY A 90 10.71 -1.06 3.70
N GLN A 91 9.84 -0.11 3.34
CA GLN A 91 9.87 0.51 2.00
C GLN A 91 11.07 1.44 1.70
N GLY A 92 11.89 1.79 2.69
CA GLY A 92 13.01 2.72 2.49
C GLY A 92 14.09 2.22 1.52
N PHE A 93 14.47 0.93 1.60
CA PHE A 93 15.58 0.38 0.81
C PHE A 93 15.12 -0.40 -0.43
N SER A 94 14.01 -1.12 -0.33
CA SER A 94 13.43 -1.93 -1.43
C SER A 94 12.88 -1.06 -2.57
N GLY A 95 12.20 0.05 -2.22
CA GLY A 95 11.67 0.98 -3.21
C GLY A 95 12.78 1.56 -4.11
N PHE A 96 13.91 1.96 -3.53
CA PHE A 96 14.99 2.60 -4.29
C PHE A 96 15.52 1.72 -5.44
N PHE A 97 15.59 0.40 -5.26
CA PHE A 97 16.03 -0.51 -6.31
C PHE A 97 15.04 -0.58 -7.48
N LEU A 98 13.74 -0.65 -7.18
CA LEU A 98 12.68 -0.68 -8.18
C LEU A 98 12.64 0.60 -9.02
N TRP A 99 12.88 1.75 -8.38
CA TRP A 99 12.93 3.05 -9.03
C TRP A 99 14.27 3.34 -9.71
N GLY A 100 15.37 2.69 -9.31
CA GLY A 100 16.69 2.84 -9.92
C GLY A 100 16.84 2.16 -11.28
N GLY A 101 16.14 1.04 -11.50
CA GLY A 101 16.19 0.26 -12.75
C GLY A 101 15.95 1.08 -14.03
N PRO A 102 14.86 1.87 -14.13
CA PRO A 102 14.59 2.72 -15.29
C PRO A 102 15.71 3.71 -15.62
N PHE A 103 16.33 4.33 -14.61
CA PHE A 103 17.43 5.28 -14.83
C PHE A 103 18.69 4.58 -15.33
N ILE A 104 19.02 3.41 -14.79
CA ILE A 104 20.18 2.60 -15.24
C ILE A 104 20.01 2.21 -16.71
N LEU A 105 18.82 1.73 -17.09
CA LEU A 105 18.52 1.39 -18.48
C LEU A 105 18.63 2.62 -19.40
N LEU A 106 18.07 3.75 -18.99
CA LEU A 106 18.13 5.00 -19.78
C LEU A 106 19.58 5.47 -19.98
N VAL A 107 20.39 5.49 -18.93
CA VAL A 107 21.81 5.86 -19.01
C VAL A 107 22.58 4.90 -19.90
N SER A 108 22.38 3.59 -19.76
CA SER A 108 23.04 2.58 -20.60
C SER A 108 22.68 2.74 -22.09
N GLY A 109 21.40 2.98 -22.40
CA GLY A 109 20.94 3.19 -23.77
C GLY A 109 21.51 4.45 -24.41
N LEU A 110 21.55 5.56 -23.68
CA LEU A 110 22.19 6.80 -24.13
C LEU A 110 23.70 6.60 -24.37
N LEU A 111 24.38 5.89 -23.47
CA LEU A 111 25.81 5.63 -23.59
C LEU A 111 26.12 4.81 -24.86
N ILE A 112 25.38 3.72 -25.08
CA ILE A 112 25.53 2.86 -26.27
C ILE A 112 25.20 3.65 -27.55
N GLY A 113 24.12 4.42 -27.55
CA GLY A 113 23.73 5.27 -28.68
C GLY A 113 24.80 6.32 -29.03
N TRP A 114 25.41 6.93 -28.01
CA TRP A 114 26.49 7.92 -28.21
C TRP A 114 27.76 7.28 -28.77
N LEU A 115 28.17 6.12 -28.24
CA LEU A 115 29.36 5.40 -28.71
C LEU A 115 29.23 4.95 -30.17
N THR A 116 28.06 4.41 -30.54
CA THR A 116 27.78 3.96 -31.92
C THR A 116 27.69 5.13 -32.90
N ALA A 117 27.11 6.27 -32.50
CA ALA A 117 27.07 7.47 -33.32
C ALA A 117 28.47 8.07 -33.57
N LYS A 118 29.37 7.98 -32.59
CA LYS A 118 30.75 8.45 -32.72
C LYS A 118 31.56 7.60 -33.72
N GLN A 119 31.42 6.27 -33.68
CA GLN A 119 32.09 5.37 -34.63
C GLN A 119 31.66 5.63 -36.08
N ARG A 120 30.36 5.81 -36.33
CA ARG A 120 29.84 6.10 -37.68
C ARG A 120 30.36 7.41 -38.29
N ARG A 121 30.68 8.40 -37.46
CA ARG A 121 31.31 9.66 -37.93
C ARG A 121 32.77 9.48 -38.31
N SER A 122 33.47 8.52 -37.70
CA SER A 122 34.85 8.19 -38.07
C SER A 122 34.90 7.44 -39.42
N ASP A 123 33.93 6.57 -39.69
CA ASP A 123 33.86 5.83 -40.97
C ASP A 123 33.44 6.74 -42.14
N ALA A 124 32.57 7.73 -41.90
CA ALA A 124 32.14 8.70 -42.91
C ALA A 124 33.21 9.77 -43.26
N ALA A 125 34.30 9.85 -42.49
CA ALA A 125 35.40 10.77 -42.73
C ALA A 125 36.56 10.12 -43.51
N ALA A 126 36.44 8.86 -43.91
CA ALA A 126 37.41 8.23 -44.82
C ALA A 126 37.35 8.94 -46.19
N PRO A 127 38.46 9.55 -46.67
CA PRO A 127 38.47 10.26 -47.95
C PRO A 127 38.17 9.30 -49.10
N VAL A 128 37.20 9.64 -49.95
CA VAL A 128 37.02 8.97 -51.24
C VAL A 128 38.18 9.39 -52.13
N GLU A 129 39.16 8.51 -52.29
CA GLU A 129 40.27 8.67 -53.22
C GLU A 129 39.71 8.71 -54.64
N SER A 130 39.88 9.85 -55.33
CA SER A 130 39.45 10.02 -56.71
C SER A 130 40.37 9.22 -57.63
N GLU A 131 39.85 8.13 -58.17
CA GLU A 131 40.46 7.35 -59.25
C GLU A 131 40.42 8.21 -60.53
N ASP A 132 41.50 8.94 -60.78
CA ASP A 132 41.69 9.80 -61.95
C ASP A 132 41.83 8.98 -63.25
N ALA A 133 41.14 9.45 -64.29
CA ALA A 133 41.07 8.90 -65.64
C ALA A 133 42.24 9.34 -66.54
#